data_AF-A0A3M0LUC5-F1
#
_entry.id   AF-A0A3M0LUC5-F1
#
_cell.length_a   1.000
_cell.length_b   1.000
_cell.length_c   1.000
_cell.angle_alpha   90.00
_cell.angle_beta   90.00
_cell.angle_gamma   90.00
#
_symmetry.space_group_name_H-M   'P 1'
#
loop_
_entity.id
_entity.type
_entity.pdbx_description
1 polymer ?
#
loop_
_entity_poly.entity_id
_entity_poly.type
_entity_poly.pdbx_seq_one_letter_code
_entity_poly.pdbx_strand_id
1 'polypeptide(L)'
;MDGTLLSSKSTILLEVSQAVHKLKANGNVPVICTGRAAFEVQHFMKEYQINSLIATNGQYGKFAGQIAFNLTIPSAICQKY
;
A
#
# COMPACT_ATOMS: atom_id res chain seq x y z
N MET A 1 6.67 -4.71 1.12
CA MET A 1 5.52 -5.64 1.01
C MET A 1 6.01 -7.07 1.13
N ASP A 2 6.76 -7.53 0.13
CA ASP A 2 7.45 -8.82 0.16
C ASP A 2 8.43 -8.88 1.33
N GLY A 3 8.39 -9.95 2.13
CA GLY A 3 9.26 -10.10 3.31
C GLY A 3 8.87 -9.24 4.52
N THR A 4 7.71 -8.58 4.50
CA THR A 4 7.21 -7.79 5.66
C THR A 4 5.72 -8.05 5.90
N LEU A 5 4.87 -7.70 4.94
CA LEU A 5 3.42 -7.93 5.00
C LEU A 5 3.03 -9.26 4.34
N LEU A 6 3.90 -9.79 3.48
CA LEU A 6 3.65 -11.02 2.73
C LEU A 6 4.72 -12.05 3.02
N SER A 7 4.32 -13.32 3.03
CA SER A 7 5.26 -14.44 3.00
C SER A 7 6.09 -14.43 1.71
N SER A 8 7.14 -15.23 1.64
CA SER A 8 7.93 -15.43 0.41
C SER A 8 7.10 -15.95 -0.77
N LYS A 9 5.90 -16.49 -0.51
CA LYS A 9 4.93 -16.95 -1.51
C LYS A 9 3.81 -15.93 -1.77
N SER A 10 4.00 -14.67 -1.39
CA SER A 10 2.98 -13.60 -1.51
C SER A 10 1.67 -13.93 -0.79
N THR A 11 1.74 -14.70 0.29
CA THR A 11 0.55 -15.10 1.07
C THR A 11 0.39 -14.21 2.28
N ILE A 12 -0.86 -13.98 2.67
CA ILE A 12 -1.21 -13.28 3.91
C ILE A 12 -0.81 -14.08 5.14
N LEU A 13 -0.29 -13.38 6.14
CA LEU A 13 0.11 -13.94 7.41
C LEU A 13 -0.92 -13.58 8.48
N LEU A 14 -1.43 -14.58 9.20
CA LEU A 14 -2.45 -14.37 10.25
C LEU A 14 -1.96 -13.42 11.35
N GLU A 15 -0.68 -13.54 11.73
CA GLU A 15 -0.02 -12.67 12.70
C GLU A 15 -0.03 -11.20 12.26
N VAL A 16 0.14 -10.93 10.95
CA VAL A 16 0.12 -9.57 10.40
C VAL A 16 -1.28 -8.99 10.49
N SER A 17 -2.32 -9.78 10.19
CA SER A 17 -3.71 -9.34 10.35
C SER A 17 -4.04 -8.99 11.81
N GLN A 18 -3.62 -9.84 12.75
CA GLN A 18 -3.77 -9.57 14.19
C GLN A 18 -3.03 -8.31 14.63
N ALA A 19 -1.80 -8.10 14.13
CA ALA A 19 -1.02 -6.89 14.43
C ALA A 19 -1.71 -5.64 13.90
N VAL A 20 -2.25 -5.67 12.67
CA VAL A 20 -3.02 -4.55 12.08
C VAL A 20 -4.27 -4.25 12.91
N HIS A 21 -4.98 -5.27 13.39
CA HIS A 21 -6.14 -5.08 14.26
C HIS A 21 -5.77 -4.42 15.59
N LYS A 22 -4.70 -4.88 16.26
CA LYS A 22 -4.20 -4.26 17.50
C LYS A 22 -3.76 -2.82 17.28
N LEU A 23 -3.07 -2.55 16.17
CA LEU A 23 -2.61 -1.22 15.80
C LEU A 23 -3.79 -0.24 15.68
N LYS A 24 -4.86 -0.66 14.99
CA LYS A 24 -6.13 0.11 14.89
C LYS A 24 -6.83 0.29 16.23
N ALA A 25 -6.92 -0.76 17.05
CA ALA A 25 -7.55 -0.70 18.37
C ALA A 25 -6.86 0.32 19.30
N ASN A 26 -5.55 0.52 19.10
CA ASN A 26 -4.76 1.53 19.80
C ASN A 26 -4.86 2.94 19.19
N GLY A 27 -5.76 3.17 18.23
CA GLY A 27 -5.96 4.48 17.59
C GLY A 27 -4.97 4.83 16.48
N ASN A 28 -4.09 3.90 16.08
CA ASN A 28 -3.13 4.15 15.01
C ASN A 28 -3.75 3.83 13.64
N VAL A 29 -3.26 4.51 12.61
CA VAL A 29 -3.70 4.29 11.22
C VAL A 29 -2.65 3.48 10.46
N PRO A 30 -2.95 2.23 10.06
CA PRO A 30 -2.04 1.46 9.23
C PRO A 30 -1.98 2.03 7.80
N VAL A 31 -0.77 2.12 7.25
CA VAL A 31 -0.51 2.56 5.87
C VAL A 31 0.40 1.54 5.19
N ILE A 32 0.03 1.06 4.01
CA ILE A 32 0.92 0.24 3.18
C ILE A 32 1.85 1.16 2.40
N CYS A 33 3.15 0.90 2.43
CA CYS A 33 4.15 1.61 1.60
C CYS A 33 4.85 0.62 0.66
N THR A 34 4.79 0.88 -0.65
CA THR A 34 5.26 -0.07 -1.67
C THR A 34 5.68 0.60 -2.98
N GLY A 35 6.60 -0.04 -3.69
CA GLY A 35 6.95 0.34 -5.07
C GLY A 35 5.94 -0.10 -6.11
N ARG A 36 5.11 -1.10 -5.77
CA ARG A 36 4.05 -1.65 -6.63
C ARG A 36 2.99 -0.58 -6.95
N ALA A 37 2.31 -0.76 -8.07
CA ALA A 37 1.16 0.05 -8.43
C ALA A 37 -0.05 -0.24 -7.51
N ALA A 38 -0.96 0.74 -7.39
CA ALA A 38 -2.08 0.63 -6.47
C ALA A 38 -3.02 -0.55 -6.78
N PHE A 39 -3.18 -0.91 -8.05
CA PHE A 39 -4.02 -2.04 -8.46
C PHE A 39 -3.43 -3.40 -8.05
N GLU A 40 -2.10 -3.54 -8.04
CA GLU A 40 -1.42 -4.79 -7.67
C GLU A 40 -1.66 -5.17 -6.21
N VAL A 41 -1.88 -4.16 -5.35
CA VAL A 41 -1.93 -4.34 -3.89
C VAL A 41 -3.34 -4.27 -3.33
N GLN A 42 -4.33 -4.02 -4.19
CA GLN A 42 -5.70 -3.74 -3.79
C GLN A 42 -6.38 -4.93 -3.10
N HIS A 43 -6.03 -6.16 -3.48
CA HIS A 43 -6.57 -7.37 -2.84
C HIS A 43 -6.02 -7.53 -1.42
N PHE A 44 -4.71 -7.39 -1.22
CA PHE A 44 -4.08 -7.41 0.11
C PHE A 44 -4.64 -6.32 1.03
N MET A 45 -4.87 -5.11 0.50
CA MET A 45 -5.49 -4.02 1.25
C MET A 45 -6.87 -4.40 1.80
N LYS A 46 -7.70 -5.06 0.97
CA LYS A 46 -9.03 -5.53 1.40
C LYS A 46 -8.92 -6.57 2.50
N GLU A 47 -8.03 -7.55 2.32
CA GLU A 47 -7.87 -8.65 3.27
C GLU A 47 -7.31 -8.19 4.63
N TYR A 48 -6.32 -7.30 4.64
CA TYR A 48 -5.81 -6.67 5.86
C TYR A 48 -6.70 -5.54 6.40
N GLN A 49 -7.78 -5.21 5.68
CA GLN A 49 -8.67 -4.09 5.97
C GLN A 49 -7.93 -2.75 6.08
N ILE A 50 -6.85 -2.55 5.31
CA ILE A 50 -6.07 -1.30 5.28
C ILE A 50 -6.57 -0.46 4.10
N ASN A 51 -6.90 0.80 4.35
CA ASN A 51 -7.45 1.72 3.34
C ASN A 51 -6.54 2.91 3.02
N SER A 52 -5.34 2.93 3.59
CA SER A 52 -4.31 3.95 3.33
C SER A 52 -3.09 3.32 2.67
N LEU A 53 -2.55 4.00 1.66
CA LEU A 53 -1.54 3.46 0.74
C LEU A 53 -0.62 4.56 0.22
N ILE A 54 0.68 4.26 0.20
CA ILE A 54 1.70 4.94 -0.59
C ILE A 54 2.23 3.92 -1.60
N ALA A 55 2.01 4.18 -2.89
CA ALA A 55 2.32 3.27 -3.99
C ALA A 55 3.24 3.92 -5.02
N THR A 56 3.68 3.16 -6.02
CA THR A 56 4.49 3.65 -7.15
C THR A 56 5.74 4.40 -6.70
N ASN A 57 6.43 3.85 -5.68
CA ASN A 57 7.59 4.47 -5.02
C ASN A 57 7.32 5.90 -4.52
N GLY A 58 6.11 6.16 -4.04
CA GLY A 58 5.74 7.44 -3.46
C GLY A 58 5.10 8.44 -4.42
N GLN A 59 4.85 8.09 -5.68
CA GLN A 59 4.13 8.97 -6.60
C GLN A 59 2.60 8.96 -6.39
N TYR A 60 2.06 7.93 -5.73
CA TYR A 60 0.64 7.80 -5.46
C TYR A 60 0.37 7.68 -3.96
N GLY A 61 -0.56 8.49 -3.45
CA GLY A 61 -0.92 8.52 -2.04
C GLY A 61 -2.43 8.50 -1.85
N LYS A 62 -2.90 7.59 -1.00
CA LYS A 62 -4.29 7.42 -0.61
C LYS A 62 -4.39 7.35 0.91
N PHE A 63 -5.27 8.13 1.51
CA PHE A 63 -5.52 8.13 2.94
C PHE A 63 -7.00 7.91 3.21
N ALA A 64 -7.32 6.96 4.11
CA ALA A 64 -8.69 6.65 4.51
C ALA A 64 -9.67 6.46 3.34
N GLY A 65 -9.24 5.80 2.27
CA GLY A 65 -10.08 5.59 1.10
C GLY A 65 -10.04 6.71 0.04
N GLN A 66 -9.43 7.85 0.32
CA GLN A 66 -9.41 9.03 -0.56
C GLN A 66 -8.02 9.29 -1.14
N ILE A 67 -7.94 9.67 -2.41
CA ILE A 67 -6.67 10.02 -3.05
C ILE A 67 -6.21 11.37 -2.47
N ALA A 68 -5.04 11.39 -1.85
CA ALA A 68 -4.41 12.60 -1.33
C ALA A 68 -3.49 13.26 -2.37
N PHE A 69 -2.76 12.44 -3.13
CA PHE A 69 -1.92 12.91 -4.23
C PHE A 69 -1.73 11.81 -5.27
N ASN A 70 -1.49 12.23 -6.51
CA ASN A 70 -1.18 11.36 -7.63
C ASN A 70 -0.28 12.13 -8.60
N LEU A 71 1.02 11.83 -8.57
CA LEU A 71 2.04 12.49 -9.36
C LEU A 71 2.36 11.63 -10.59
N THR A 72 2.56 12.29 -11.71
CA THR A 72 2.95 11.64 -12.96
C THR A 72 4.29 12.19 -13.43
N ILE A 73 5.09 11.33 -14.05
CA ILE A 73 6.30 11.78 -14.74
C ILE A 73 5.84 12.52 -16.01
N PRO A 74 6.28 13.78 -16.24
CA PRO A 74 5.92 14.51 -17.45
C PRO A 74 6.29 13.76 -18.72
N SER A 75 5.36 13.62 -19.66
CA SER A 75 5.55 12.83 -20.89
C SER A 75 6.74 13.30 -21.72
N ALA A 76 7.06 14.60 -21.69
CA ALA A 76 8.22 15.17 -22.38
C ALA A 76 9.56 14.57 -21.91
N ILE A 77 9.66 14.14 -20.65
CA ILE A 77 10.85 13.48 -20.10
C ILE A 77 10.89 12.02 -20.55
N CYS A 78 9.73 11.35 -20.58
CA CYS A 78 9.63 9.93 -20.94
C CYS A 78 9.93 9.65 -22.41
N GLN A 79 9.68 10.59 -23.33
CA GLN A 79 9.93 10.41 -24.77
C GLN A 79 11.42 10.47 -25.16
N LYS A 80 12.30 10.84 -24.22
CA LYS A 80 13.72 11.03 -24.49
C LYS A 80 14.55 9.75 -24.34
N TYR A 81 13.91 8.66 -23.95
CA TYR A 81 14.47 7.33 -23.72
C TYR A 81 13.57 6.28 -24.38
#